data_AF-A0A7C7H7P3-F1
#
_entry.id   AF-A0A7C7H7P3-F1
#
_cell.length_a   1.000
_cell.length_b   1.000
_cell.length_c   1.000
_cell.angle_alpha   90.00
_cell.angle_beta   90.00
_cell.angle_gamma   90.00
#
_symmetry.space_group_name_H-M   'P 1'
#
loop_
_entity.id
_entity.type
_entity.pdbx_description
1 polymer ?
#
loop_
_entity_poly.entity_id
_entity_poly.type
_entity_poly.pdbx_seq_one_letter_code
_entity_poly.pdbx_strand_id
1 'polypeptide(L)'
;MPSRIPSDWPDVIMVTDAESLAQALEIWKAAGVIGVDTEANSFFAYHERLCLMQVSTDSQDWIVDPFALGDDMQIMAPLLSDPEIIKIF
;
A
#
# COMPACT_ATOMS: atom_id res chain seq x y z
N MET A 1 7.37 -15.67 -5.67
CA MET A 1 8.51 -14.79 -6.01
C MET A 1 9.78 -15.61 -5.98
N PRO A 2 10.73 -15.46 -6.93
CA PRO A 2 12.05 -16.08 -6.81
C PRO A 2 12.69 -15.62 -5.49
N SER A 3 13.48 -16.51 -4.86
CA SER A 3 14.02 -16.38 -3.50
C SER A 3 14.44 -14.95 -3.14
N ARG A 4 13.88 -14.40 -2.05
CA ARG A 4 14.28 -13.07 -1.51
C ARG A 4 15.78 -13.05 -1.19
N ILE A 5 16.45 -11.97 -1.57
CA ILE A 5 17.86 -11.70 -1.27
C ILE A 5 17.93 -10.26 -0.73
N PRO A 6 18.37 -10.04 0.52
CA PRO A 6 18.71 -11.00 1.58
C PRO A 6 17.53 -11.90 2.02
N SER A 7 17.85 -13.13 2.42
CA SER A 7 16.85 -14.14 2.81
C SER A 7 16.23 -13.90 4.19
N ASP A 8 16.77 -12.97 4.96
CA ASP A 8 16.39 -12.61 6.33
C ASP A 8 15.52 -11.35 6.41
N TRP A 9 15.09 -10.81 5.26
CA TRP A 9 14.14 -9.70 5.25
C TRP A 9 12.78 -10.12 5.81
N PRO A 10 12.09 -9.21 6.54
CA PRO A 10 10.73 -9.46 7.01
C PRO A 10 9.80 -9.84 5.87
N ASP A 11 8.77 -10.61 6.18
CA ASP A 11 7.70 -10.87 5.23
C ASP A 11 6.95 -9.59 4.90
N VAL A 12 6.69 -9.38 3.61
CA VAL A 12 5.76 -8.34 3.12
C VAL A 12 4.43 -8.98 2.74
N ILE A 13 3.34 -8.26 2.99
CA ILE A 13 1.99 -8.68 2.61
C ILE A 13 1.64 -8.04 1.27
N MET A 14 1.26 -8.88 0.30
CA MET A 14 0.79 -8.41 -1.01
C MET A 14 -0.71 -8.09 -0.93
N VAL A 15 -1.11 -6.92 -1.45
CA VAL A 15 -2.51 -6.50 -1.56
C VAL A 15 -2.84 -6.35 -3.04
N THR A 16 -3.61 -7.28 -3.57
CA THR A 16 -3.88 -7.42 -5.01
C THR A 16 -5.37 -7.54 -5.34
N ASP A 17 -6.24 -7.47 -4.35
CA ASP A 17 -7.70 -7.55 -4.52
C ASP A 17 -8.43 -6.78 -3.40
N ALA A 18 -9.72 -6.53 -3.59
CA ALA A 18 -10.53 -5.76 -2.66
C ALA A 18 -10.58 -6.37 -1.24
N GLU A 19 -10.52 -7.70 -1.13
CA GLU A 19 -10.60 -8.39 0.16
C GLU A 19 -9.32 -8.17 0.98
N SER A 20 -8.16 -8.41 0.38
CA SER A 20 -6.86 -8.13 1.01
C SER A 20 -6.71 -6.65 1.34
N LEU A 21 -7.24 -5.74 0.51
CA LEU A 21 -7.23 -4.31 0.78
C LEU A 21 -8.10 -3.95 1.99
N ALA A 22 -9.31 -4.48 2.07
CA ALA A 22 -10.20 -4.26 3.21
C ALA A 22 -9.58 -4.77 4.53
N GLN A 23 -8.94 -5.94 4.50
CA GLN A 23 -8.24 -6.49 5.66
C GLN A 23 -7.07 -5.60 6.10
N ALA A 24 -6.28 -5.10 5.13
CA ALA A 24 -5.18 -4.20 5.43
C ALA A 24 -5.67 -2.86 6.02
N LEU A 25 -6.77 -2.30 5.50
CA LEU A 25 -7.36 -1.06 6.00
C LEU A 25 -7.79 -1.14 7.48
N GLU A 26 -8.36 -2.26 7.91
CA GLU A 26 -8.69 -2.46 9.32
C GLU A 26 -7.45 -2.44 10.21
N ILE A 27 -6.35 -3.05 9.75
CA ILE A 27 -5.06 -3.06 10.47
C ILE A 27 -4.46 -1.66 10.53
N TRP A 28 -4.41 -0.95 9.39
CA TRP A 28 -3.84 0.40 9.32
C TRP A 28 -4.63 1.39 10.18
N LYS A 29 -5.96 1.26 10.19
CA LYS A 29 -6.83 2.05 11.06
C LYS A 29 -6.55 1.79 12.54
N ALA A 30 -6.38 0.53 12.92
CA ALA A 30 -6.04 0.16 14.30
C ALA A 30 -4.64 0.64 14.70
N ALA A 31 -3.69 0.69 13.76
CA ALA A 31 -2.33 1.19 14.01
C ALA A 31 -2.29 2.70 14.29
N GLY A 32 -3.18 3.49 13.67
CA GLY A 32 -3.30 4.94 13.88
C GLY A 32 -2.15 5.78 13.31
N VAL A 33 -0.99 5.19 13.03
CA VAL A 33 0.14 5.80 12.33
C VAL A 33 0.62 4.85 11.24
N ILE A 34 0.74 5.34 10.01
CA ILE A 34 1.26 4.57 8.87
C ILE A 34 2.29 5.37 8.07
N GLY A 35 3.31 4.69 7.56
CA GLY A 35 4.17 5.18 6.49
C GLY A 35 3.54 4.86 5.14
N VAL A 36 3.62 5.78 4.18
CA VAL A 36 3.07 5.62 2.82
C VAL A 36 4.08 6.15 1.82
N ASP A 37 4.46 5.34 0.85
CA ASP A 37 5.29 5.74 -0.30
C ASP A 37 4.66 5.24 -1.61
N THR A 38 5.05 5.83 -2.74
CA THR A 38 4.50 5.48 -4.05
C THR A 38 5.56 5.40 -5.13
N GLU A 39 5.45 4.40 -5.99
CA GLU A 39 6.25 4.33 -7.22
C GLU A 39 5.39 4.70 -8.42
N ALA A 40 5.86 5.66 -9.22
CA ALA A 40 5.18 6.12 -10.43
C ALA A 40 6.13 6.04 -11.63
N ASN A 41 5.61 5.62 -12.78
CA ASN A 41 6.39 5.63 -14.02
C ASN A 41 6.10 6.91 -14.83
N SER A 42 7.14 7.72 -15.05
CA SER A 42 7.09 8.96 -15.84
C SER A 42 7.68 8.82 -17.26
N PHE A 43 8.40 7.73 -17.56
CA PHE A 43 8.96 7.52 -18.90
C PHE A 43 7.91 6.87 -19.82
N PHE A 44 7.49 7.62 -20.84
CA PHE A 44 6.55 7.24 -21.93
C PHE A 44 5.04 7.25 -21.61
N ALA A 45 4.61 7.75 -20.45
CA ALA A 45 3.19 7.96 -20.18
C ALA A 45 2.82 9.45 -20.31
N TYR A 46 1.82 9.77 -21.14
CA TYR A 46 1.27 11.13 -21.28
C TYR A 46 0.58 11.63 -19.97
N HIS A 47 0.22 10.69 -19.09
CA HIS A 47 -0.23 10.93 -17.72
C HIS A 47 0.55 10.01 -16.77
N GLU A 48 1.01 10.55 -15.64
CA GLU A 48 1.64 9.76 -14.58
C GLU A 48 0.68 8.65 -14.11
N ARG A 49 1.24 7.46 -13.89
CA ARG A 49 0.49 6.30 -13.40
C ARG A 49 1.14 5.77 -12.15
N LEU A 50 0.35 5.66 -11.08
CA LEU A 50 0.72 4.94 -9.87
C LEU A 50 0.94 3.47 -10.22
N CYS A 51 2.16 3.00 -10.05
CA CYS A 51 2.56 1.63 -10.37
C CYS A 51 2.63 0.74 -9.13
N LEU A 52 2.90 1.34 -7.97
CA LEU A 52 2.94 0.66 -6.69
C LEU A 52 2.62 1.66 -5.57
N MET A 53 2.02 1.16 -4.50
CA MET A 53 1.97 1.88 -3.24
C MET A 53 2.52 0.97 -2.14
N GLN A 54 3.37 1.54 -1.30
CA GLN A 54 3.95 0.89 -0.15
C GLN A 54 3.31 1.47 1.10
N VAL A 55 2.89 0.61 2.04
CA VAL A 55 2.36 1.03 3.32
C VAL A 55 3.05 0.26 4.43
N SER A 56 3.47 0.95 5.48
CA SER A 56 4.14 0.35 6.63
C SER A 56 3.46 0.76 7.93
N THR A 57 3.34 -0.18 8.85
CA THR A 57 3.09 0.10 10.27
C THR A 57 4.40 -0.03 11.06
N ASP A 58 4.33 -0.02 12.39
CA ASP A 58 5.48 -0.29 13.26
C ASP A 58 6.00 -1.74 13.18
N SER A 59 5.24 -2.65 12.59
CA SER A 59 5.42 -4.10 12.72
C SER A 59 5.35 -4.87 11.41
N GLN A 60 4.78 -4.28 10.36
CA GLN A 60 4.50 -4.99 9.11
C GLN A 60 4.52 -4.05 7.91
N ASP A 61 4.93 -4.58 6.77
CA ASP A 61 4.95 -3.89 5.48
C ASP A 61 3.94 -4.51 4.50
N TRP A 62 3.32 -3.65 3.70
CA TRP A 62 2.40 -4.00 2.63
C TRP A 62 2.87 -3.43 1.29
N ILE A 63 2.72 -4.24 0.26
CA ILE A 63 2.89 -3.85 -1.13
C ILE A 63 1.53 -3.93 -1.81
N VAL A 64 1.00 -2.77 -2.19
CA VAL A 64 -0.31 -2.61 -2.82
C VAL A 64 -0.13 -2.49 -4.32
N ASP A 65 -0.81 -3.34 -5.09
CA ASP A 65 -0.82 -3.34 -6.55
C ASP A 65 -2.03 -2.55 -7.10
N PRO A 66 -1.84 -1.30 -7.56
CA PRO A 66 -2.93 -0.49 -8.07
C PRO A 66 -3.52 -1.01 -9.38
N PHE A 67 -2.77 -1.79 -10.15
CA PHE A 67 -3.26 -2.35 -11.42
C PHE A 67 -4.22 -3.51 -11.19
N ALA A 68 -3.92 -4.35 -10.19
CA ALA A 68 -4.80 -5.45 -9.81
C ALA A 68 -6.10 -4.95 -9.16
N LEU A 69 -6.01 -3.87 -8.37
CA LEU A 69 -7.15 -3.29 -7.64
C LEU A 69 -8.06 -2.42 -8.51
N GLY A 70 -7.50 -1.66 -9.47
CA GLY A 70 -8.30 -0.77 -10.30
C GLY A 70 -9.15 0.22 -9.47
N ASP A 71 -10.46 0.21 -9.67
CA ASP A 71 -11.40 1.11 -8.97
C ASP A 71 -11.54 0.79 -7.47
N ASP A 72 -11.19 -0.42 -7.03
CA ASP A 72 -11.27 -0.80 -5.62
C ASP A 72 -10.29 0.01 -4.75
N MET A 73 -9.26 0.63 -5.33
CA MET A 73 -8.39 1.59 -4.63
C MET A 73 -9.17 2.73 -3.93
N GLN A 74 -10.36 3.08 -4.44
CA GLN A 74 -11.19 4.15 -3.87
C GLN A 74 -11.60 3.88 -2.42
N ILE A 75 -11.65 2.62 -1.99
CA ILE A 75 -12.05 2.26 -0.62
C ILE A 75 -11.02 2.71 0.44
N MET A 76 -9.80 3.08 0.02
CA MET A 76 -8.78 3.66 0.90
C MET A 76 -9.04 5.13 1.25
N ALA A 77 -9.88 5.83 0.49
CA ALA A 77 -10.08 7.27 0.63
C ALA A 77 -10.49 7.70 2.04
N PRO A 78 -11.42 7.02 2.75
CA PRO A 78 -11.75 7.37 4.13
C PRO A 78 -10.54 7.36 5.05
N LEU A 79 -9.70 6.31 5.00
CA LEU A 79 -8.50 6.19 5.84
C LEU A 79 -7.47 7.28 5.54
N LEU A 80 -7.21 7.58 4.26
CA LEU A 80 -6.27 8.63 3.87
C LEU A 80 -6.77 10.02 4.29
N SER A 81 -8.09 10.24 4.28
CA SER A 81 -8.72 11.50 4.69
C SER A 81 -8.92 11.65 6.21
N ASP A 82 -8.78 10.57 6.97
CA ASP A 82 -9.05 10.55 8.41
C ASP A 82 -7.98 11.36 9.17
N PRO A 83 -8.35 12.48 9.85
CA PRO A 83 -7.38 13.29 10.58
C PRO A 83 -6.88 12.63 11.86
N GLU A 84 -7.54 11.57 12.36
CA GLU A 84 -7.11 10.82 13.54
C GLU A 84 -5.98 9.83 13.21
N ILE A 85 -5.81 9.50 11.91
CA ILE A 85 -4.74 8.63 11.42
C ILE A 85 -3.59 9.50 10.91
N ILE A 86 -2.40 9.30 11.44
CA ILE A 86 -1.18 9.98 11.00
C ILE A 86 -0.61 9.23 9.79
N LYS A 87 -0.40 9.94 8.69
CA LYS A 87 0.27 9.42 7.50
C LYS A 87 1.63 10.11 7.37
N ILE A 88 2.69 9.32 7.34
CA ILE A 88 4.07 9.77 7.09
C ILE A 88 4.38 9.45 5.62
N PHE A 89 4.77 10.45 4.84
CA PHE A 89 5.12 10.34 3.42
C PHE A 89 6.62 10.62 3.22
#